data_AF-A0A382RXD9-F1
#
_entry.id   AF-A0A382RXD9-F1
#
_cell.length_a   1.000
_cell.length_b   1.000
_cell.length_c   1.000
_cell.angle_alpha   90.00
_cell.angle_beta   90.00
_cell.angle_gamma   90.00
#
_symmetry.space_group_name_H-M   'P 1'
#
loop_
_entity.id
_entity.type
_entity.pdbx_description
1 polymer ?
#
loop_
_entity_poly.entity_id
_entity_poly.type
_entity_poly.pdbx_seq_one_letter_code
_entity_poly.pdbx_strand_id
1 'polypeptide(L)'
;MRKLIHRSLSTALSAALVMLIGLSGVSSTALAVAPSHSPLSITVTVTHSEDTAGTEAGRVYFEVNLSPSPLMLIAEPPSQSVLEGDQIIYTYTAVSTANGPDSYTLSVQSQTPTNVDGSIGSFVVTPNTLSLGATAASGPVAAGTLEIPVLSDGVADNSINGIEAGDTVYIQGQAHTVDVVEDQPLEETSVIHLTEAHDTAINLGDMISEAKTFELAIDGVAILDAAEDALVGMTVTGTSDTDTAAVAMHDTQTIV
;
A
#
# COMPACT_ATOMS: atom_id res chain seq x y z
N MET A 1 3.40 77.76 -10.39
CA MET A 1 2.79 76.90 -9.36
C MET A 1 1.63 76.13 -9.99
N ARG A 2 1.54 74.83 -9.67
CA ARG A 2 0.59 73.79 -10.14
C ARG A 2 1.01 72.93 -11.35
N LYS A 3 1.00 71.62 -11.04
CA LYS A 3 0.70 70.42 -11.83
C LYS A 3 1.86 69.42 -11.93
N LEU A 4 1.46 68.15 -11.80
CA LEU A 4 2.22 66.89 -11.92
C LEU A 4 2.92 66.35 -10.66
N ILE A 5 2.12 65.86 -9.71
CA ILE A 5 2.54 64.74 -8.84
C ILE A 5 1.40 63.72 -8.81
N HIS A 6 1.23 63.01 -9.93
CA HIS A 6 0.50 61.74 -10.00
C HIS A 6 1.00 61.00 -11.24
N ARG A 7 1.93 60.05 -11.03
CA ARG A 7 2.26 58.87 -11.88
C ARG A 7 3.70 58.45 -11.64
N SER A 8 3.95 57.73 -10.54
CA SER A 8 5.15 56.88 -10.40
C SER A 8 5.07 55.91 -9.22
N LEU A 9 3.88 55.39 -8.89
CA LEU A 9 3.70 54.42 -7.79
C LEU A 9 2.78 53.26 -8.16
N SER A 10 2.83 52.78 -9.42
CA SER A 10 2.02 51.65 -9.89
C SER A 10 2.81 50.61 -10.70
N THR A 11 4.14 50.60 -10.60
CA THR A 11 4.99 49.68 -11.38
C THR A 11 6.13 49.08 -10.55
N ALA A 12 5.87 48.79 -9.27
CA ALA A 12 6.83 48.08 -8.41
C ALA A 12 6.21 46.92 -7.61
N LEU A 13 4.92 46.60 -7.81
CA LEU A 13 4.24 45.52 -7.07
C LEU A 13 3.77 44.33 -7.93
N SER A 14 4.01 44.34 -9.24
CA SER A 14 3.66 43.22 -10.13
C SER A 14 4.86 42.36 -10.56
N ALA A 15 6.06 42.64 -10.07
CA ALA A 15 7.26 41.85 -10.38
C ALA A 15 7.63 40.82 -9.29
N ALA A 16 6.97 40.84 -8.12
CA ALA A 16 7.24 39.89 -7.04
C ALA A 16 6.23 38.71 -6.97
N LEU A 17 5.17 38.72 -7.79
CA LEU A 17 4.12 37.68 -7.78
C LEU A 17 4.19 36.69 -8.96
N VAL A 18 5.16 36.85 -9.87
CA VAL A 18 5.29 36.00 -11.08
C VAL A 18 6.56 35.14 -11.09
N MET A 19 7.43 35.25 -10.07
CA MET A 19 8.61 34.40 -9.91
C MET A 19 8.39 33.18 -8.99
N LEU A 20 7.15 32.84 -8.64
CA LEU A 20 6.83 31.62 -7.88
C LEU A 20 6.07 30.56 -8.71
N ILE A 21 5.97 30.74 -10.03
CA ILE A 21 5.32 29.78 -10.96
C ILE A 21 6.37 29.18 -11.93
N GLY A 22 7.65 29.27 -11.57
CA GLY A 22 8.79 28.80 -12.39
C GLY A 22 9.50 27.55 -11.85
N LEU A 23 9.06 27.01 -10.72
CA LEU A 23 9.55 25.74 -10.17
C LEU A 23 8.50 24.63 -10.33
N SER A 24 7.79 24.58 -11.46
CA SER A 24 7.19 23.33 -11.95
C SER A 24 8.29 22.43 -12.54
N GLY A 25 9.33 22.19 -11.73
CA GLY A 25 10.11 20.98 -11.85
C GLY A 25 9.17 19.85 -11.52
N VAL A 26 9.06 18.90 -12.44
CA VAL A 26 8.37 17.62 -12.33
C VAL A 26 8.71 16.91 -11.01
N SER A 27 8.07 17.35 -9.92
CA SER A 27 7.90 16.53 -8.74
C SER A 27 6.89 15.50 -9.18
N SER A 28 7.36 14.29 -9.47
CA SER A 28 6.49 13.12 -9.45
C SER A 28 5.79 13.17 -8.10
N THR A 29 4.53 13.58 -8.08
CA THR A 29 3.70 13.50 -6.88
C THR A 29 3.48 12.02 -6.63
N ALA A 30 4.44 11.37 -5.96
CA ALA A 30 4.10 10.27 -5.09
C ALA A 30 3.13 10.89 -4.08
N LEU A 31 1.84 10.60 -4.25
CA LEU A 31 0.84 11.08 -3.31
C LEU A 31 1.15 10.36 -2.00
N ALA A 32 1.56 11.11 -0.98
CA ALA A 32 1.81 10.57 0.34
C ALA A 32 0.57 9.83 0.83
N VAL A 33 0.74 8.62 1.35
CA VAL A 33 -0.34 7.86 1.98
C VAL A 33 -0.43 8.29 3.44
N ALA A 34 -1.63 8.66 3.88
CA ALA A 34 -1.91 8.90 5.30
C ALA A 34 -2.45 7.59 5.91
N PRO A 35 -1.76 7.00 6.91
CA PRO A 35 -2.22 5.77 7.54
C PRO A 35 -3.58 5.96 8.22
N SER A 36 -4.37 4.89 8.30
CA SER A 36 -5.63 4.87 9.04
C SER A 36 -5.39 5.08 10.53
N HIS A 37 -6.42 5.58 11.21
CA HIS A 37 -6.42 5.89 12.65
C HIS A 37 -5.33 6.89 13.09
N SER A 38 -4.57 7.43 12.14
CA SER A 38 -3.55 8.41 12.42
C SER A 38 -4.17 9.74 12.86
N PRO A 39 -3.71 10.32 13.99
CA PRO A 39 -4.15 11.64 14.40
C PRO A 39 -3.53 12.71 13.49
N LEU A 40 -4.35 13.50 12.81
CA LEU A 40 -3.91 14.74 12.15
C LEU A 40 -4.04 15.89 13.15
N SER A 41 -2.92 16.48 13.54
CA SER A 41 -2.89 17.68 14.39
C SER A 41 -2.84 18.94 13.53
N ILE A 42 -3.76 19.87 13.78
CA ILE A 42 -3.73 21.22 13.20
C ILE A 42 -3.48 22.23 14.32
N THR A 43 -2.34 22.91 14.28
CA THR A 43 -2.08 24.04 15.17
C THR A 43 -2.80 25.27 14.64
N VAL A 44 -3.89 25.66 15.31
CA VAL A 44 -4.64 26.87 14.97
C VAL A 44 -4.12 28.04 15.81
N THR A 45 -3.38 28.95 15.18
CA THR A 45 -2.99 30.22 15.81
C THR A 45 -4.09 31.25 15.62
N VAL A 46 -4.83 31.59 16.67
CA VAL A 46 -5.78 32.71 16.67
C VAL A 46 -5.09 33.96 17.21
N THR A 47 -4.83 34.94 16.35
CA THR A 47 -4.36 36.27 16.77
C THR A 47 -5.54 37.22 16.90
N HIS A 48 -5.84 37.66 18.14
CA HIS A 48 -6.67 38.84 18.38
C HIS A 48 -5.78 40.08 18.42
N SER A 49 -6.29 41.21 17.90
CA SER A 49 -5.55 42.47 17.76
C SER A 49 -5.08 43.09 19.09
N GLU A 50 -5.51 42.56 20.23
CA GLU A 50 -5.24 43.12 21.56
C GLU A 50 -4.37 42.21 22.45
N ASP A 51 -4.03 41.00 22.00
CA ASP A 51 -3.28 40.02 22.79
C ASP A 51 -1.80 40.01 22.38
N THR A 52 -0.90 40.38 23.30
CA THR A 52 0.56 40.39 23.05
C THR A 52 1.19 38.99 23.18
N ALA A 53 0.42 38.02 23.69
CA ALA A 53 0.75 36.61 23.72
C ALA A 53 -0.53 35.85 23.29
N GLY A 54 -0.59 35.41 22.04
CA GLY A 54 -1.74 34.65 21.54
C GLY A 54 -1.99 33.43 22.43
N THR A 55 -3.24 33.23 22.84
CA THR A 55 -3.64 32.01 23.55
C THR A 55 -3.66 30.86 22.54
N GLU A 56 -2.88 29.79 22.76
CA GLU A 56 -2.99 28.58 21.94
C GLU A 56 -4.42 28.04 22.05
N ALA A 57 -5.10 27.90 20.91
CA ALA A 57 -6.34 27.14 20.86
C ALA A 57 -6.00 25.67 21.16
N GLY A 58 -6.83 25.02 21.98
CA GLY A 58 -6.66 23.60 22.28
C GLY A 58 -6.54 22.76 21.01
N ARG A 59 -5.74 21.69 21.07
CA ARG A 59 -5.51 20.77 19.95
C ARG A 59 -6.83 20.19 19.46
N VAL A 60 -7.09 20.31 18.16
CA VAL A 60 -8.17 19.60 17.47
C VAL A 60 -7.56 18.36 16.82
N TYR A 61 -8.13 17.20 17.12
CA TYR A 61 -7.72 15.92 16.53
C TYR A 61 -8.68 15.58 15.40
N PHE A 62 -8.14 15.26 14.23
CA PHE A 62 -8.88 14.55 13.18
C PHE A 62 -8.29 13.15 13.05
N GLU A 63 -9.15 12.19 12.74
CA GLU A 63 -8.75 10.81 12.51
C GLU A 63 -8.84 10.51 11.02
N VAL A 64 -7.80 9.87 10.49
CA VAL A 64 -7.82 9.37 9.10
C VAL A 64 -8.59 8.07 9.08
N ASN A 65 -9.73 8.04 8.38
CA ASN A 65 -10.47 6.79 8.20
C ASN A 65 -9.69 5.81 7.32
N LEU A 66 -9.95 4.52 7.56
CA LEU A 66 -9.56 3.47 6.62
C LEU A 66 -10.12 3.76 5.22
N SER A 67 -9.25 3.66 4.24
CA SER A 67 -9.53 3.65 2.81
C SER A 67 -9.16 2.26 2.29
N PRO A 68 -10.13 1.32 2.23
CA PRO A 68 -9.92 0.00 1.64
C PRO A 68 -9.43 0.13 0.20
N SER A 69 -8.63 -0.85 -0.25
CA SER A 69 -8.05 -0.83 -1.59
C SER A 69 -7.82 -2.27 -2.08
N PRO A 70 -7.86 -2.52 -3.40
CA PRO A 70 -7.51 -3.83 -3.96
C PRO A 70 -6.12 -4.30 -3.51
N LEU A 71 -5.92 -5.61 -3.42
CA LEU A 71 -4.57 -6.18 -3.28
C LEU A 71 -3.71 -5.91 -4.51
N MET A 72 -2.40 -5.95 -4.33
CA MET A 72 -1.49 -6.33 -5.41
C MET A 72 -1.21 -7.83 -5.31
N LEU A 73 -1.56 -8.58 -6.35
CA LEU A 73 -1.33 -10.03 -6.44
C LEU A 73 -0.17 -10.31 -7.39
N ILE A 74 0.77 -11.14 -6.95
CA ILE A 74 1.94 -11.56 -7.72
C ILE A 74 2.02 -13.07 -7.67
N ALA A 75 2.07 -13.74 -8.83
CA ALA A 75 2.34 -15.18 -8.93
C ALA A 75 3.76 -15.43 -9.43
N GLU A 76 4.48 -16.35 -8.79
CA GLU A 76 5.81 -16.77 -9.24
C GLU A 76 5.87 -18.31 -9.38
N PRO A 77 6.07 -18.85 -10.59
CA PRO A 77 6.10 -18.14 -11.87
C PRO A 77 4.67 -17.73 -12.32
N PRO A 78 4.52 -16.69 -13.16
CA PRO A 78 3.21 -16.26 -13.68
C PRO A 78 2.62 -17.27 -14.69
N SER A 79 3.48 -18.06 -15.32
CA SER A 79 3.11 -19.18 -16.17
C SER A 79 4.07 -20.35 -15.98
N GLN A 80 3.57 -21.56 -16.22
CA GLN A 80 4.37 -22.79 -16.04
C GLN A 80 4.02 -23.84 -17.08
N SER A 81 4.85 -24.88 -17.14
CA SER A 81 4.56 -26.10 -17.88
C SER A 81 4.74 -27.29 -16.96
N VAL A 82 3.78 -28.19 -16.97
CA VAL A 82 3.77 -29.42 -16.16
C VAL A 82 3.49 -30.62 -17.08
N LEU A 83 3.66 -31.84 -16.58
CA LEU A 83 3.24 -33.03 -17.32
C LEU A 83 1.77 -33.35 -17.07
N GLU A 84 1.15 -34.08 -17.99
CA GLU A 84 -0.20 -34.61 -17.81
C GLU A 84 -0.36 -35.36 -16.48
N GLY A 85 -1.41 -35.02 -15.73
CA GLY A 85 -1.73 -35.62 -14.44
C GLY A 85 -0.93 -35.08 -13.25
N ASP A 86 0.12 -34.28 -13.46
CA ASP A 86 0.83 -33.61 -12.37
C ASP A 86 -0.01 -32.47 -11.78
N GLN A 87 0.11 -32.26 -10.47
CA GLN A 87 -0.55 -31.16 -9.79
C GLN A 87 0.07 -29.83 -10.22
N ILE A 88 -0.77 -28.83 -10.49
CA ILE A 88 -0.33 -27.47 -10.80
C ILE A 88 -0.38 -26.66 -9.51
N ILE A 89 0.73 -26.05 -9.12
CA ILE A 89 0.83 -25.22 -7.92
C ILE A 89 1.31 -23.83 -8.32
N TYR A 90 0.59 -22.80 -7.88
CA TYR A 90 1.03 -21.42 -7.93
C TYR A 90 1.20 -20.88 -6.51
N THR A 91 2.41 -20.39 -6.21
CA THR A 91 2.64 -19.60 -5.00
C THR A 91 2.40 -18.14 -5.33
N TYR A 92 1.49 -17.52 -4.58
CA TYR A 92 1.17 -16.12 -4.70
C TYR A 92 1.71 -15.33 -3.52
N THR A 93 2.07 -14.08 -3.78
CA THR A 93 2.26 -13.02 -2.78
C THR A 93 1.14 -12.00 -2.96
N ALA A 94 0.39 -11.76 -1.89
CA ALA A 94 -0.60 -10.68 -1.80
C ALA A 94 -0.02 -9.55 -0.96
N VAL A 95 -0.04 -8.33 -1.49
CA VAL A 95 0.45 -7.11 -0.82
C VAL A 95 -0.71 -6.15 -0.62
N SER A 96 -0.87 -5.62 0.60
CA SER A 96 -1.90 -4.61 0.88
C SER A 96 -1.61 -3.30 0.15
N THR A 97 -2.64 -2.65 -0.37
CA THR A 97 -2.55 -1.26 -0.86
C THR A 97 -3.53 -0.33 -0.15
N ALA A 98 -4.23 -0.83 0.88
CA ALA A 98 -5.02 0.00 1.77
C ALA A 98 -4.10 0.91 2.59
N ASN A 99 -4.65 1.95 3.20
CA ASN A 99 -3.88 2.81 4.11
C ASN A 99 -3.89 2.31 5.56
N GLY A 100 -4.35 1.08 5.80
CA GLY A 100 -4.59 0.54 7.13
C GLY A 100 -4.86 -0.97 7.10
N PRO A 101 -5.18 -1.57 8.25
CA PRO A 101 -5.51 -2.99 8.32
C PRO A 101 -6.80 -3.29 7.57
N ASP A 102 -6.77 -4.33 6.74
CA ASP A 102 -7.95 -4.85 6.04
C ASP A 102 -7.90 -6.37 5.95
N SER A 103 -9.05 -6.99 5.68
CA SER A 103 -9.14 -8.42 5.42
C SER A 103 -9.66 -8.67 4.01
N TYR A 104 -9.17 -9.75 3.40
CA TYR A 104 -9.42 -10.08 2.02
C TYR A 104 -9.84 -11.53 1.88
N THR A 105 -10.95 -11.74 1.20
CA THR A 105 -11.40 -13.07 0.77
C THR A 105 -10.83 -13.38 -0.61
N LEU A 106 -10.17 -14.54 -0.74
CA LEU A 106 -9.60 -15.04 -1.98
C LEU A 106 -10.53 -16.06 -2.63
N SER A 107 -10.70 -15.92 -3.94
CA SER A 107 -11.44 -16.87 -4.77
C SER A 107 -10.72 -17.11 -6.09
N VAL A 108 -11.08 -18.18 -6.77
CA VAL A 108 -10.48 -18.55 -8.04
C VAL A 108 -11.56 -19.03 -9.00
N GLN A 109 -11.37 -18.71 -10.27
CA GLN A 109 -12.22 -19.16 -11.35
C GLN A 109 -11.36 -19.72 -12.48
N SER A 110 -11.73 -20.88 -13.00
CA SER A 110 -11.12 -21.42 -14.22
C SER A 110 -11.55 -20.61 -15.44
N GLN A 111 -10.59 -20.24 -16.27
CA GLN A 111 -10.83 -19.79 -17.63
C GLN A 111 -11.18 -20.99 -18.51
N THR A 112 -11.72 -20.75 -19.72
CA THR A 112 -12.05 -21.83 -20.65
C THR A 112 -10.78 -22.58 -21.07
N PRO A 113 -10.61 -23.86 -20.68
CA PRO A 113 -9.43 -24.62 -21.04
C PRO A 113 -9.46 -25.03 -22.52
N THR A 114 -8.29 -25.32 -23.08
CA THR A 114 -8.16 -25.89 -24.43
C THR A 114 -7.48 -27.25 -24.35
N ASN A 115 -7.95 -28.19 -25.19
CA ASN A 115 -7.40 -29.54 -25.29
C ASN A 115 -7.35 -30.33 -23.96
N VAL A 116 -8.22 -30.02 -23.01
CA VAL A 116 -8.37 -30.76 -21.74
C VAL A 116 -9.44 -31.83 -21.89
N ASP A 117 -9.14 -33.06 -21.44
CA ASP A 117 -10.13 -34.13 -21.39
C ASP A 117 -11.06 -33.95 -20.17
N GLY A 118 -12.35 -33.78 -20.43
CA GLY A 118 -13.35 -33.56 -19.38
C GLY A 118 -13.31 -32.16 -18.77
N SER A 119 -13.42 -32.09 -17.45
CA SER A 119 -13.44 -30.84 -16.68
C SER A 119 -12.30 -30.83 -15.68
N ILE A 120 -11.74 -29.64 -15.43
CA ILE A 120 -10.73 -29.45 -14.38
C ILE A 120 -11.38 -29.83 -13.04
N GLY A 121 -10.80 -30.81 -12.35
CA GLY A 121 -11.46 -31.56 -11.26
C GLY A 121 -11.68 -30.74 -9.99
N SER A 122 -10.63 -30.08 -9.50
CA SER A 122 -10.69 -29.23 -8.30
C SER A 122 -9.60 -28.17 -8.35
N PHE A 123 -9.87 -27.03 -7.73
CA PHE A 123 -8.89 -26.00 -7.42
C PHE A 123 -9.10 -25.53 -5.98
N VAL A 124 -8.01 -25.34 -5.24
CA VAL A 124 -8.02 -24.99 -3.82
C VAL A 124 -7.08 -23.82 -3.59
N VAL A 125 -7.56 -22.81 -2.87
CA VAL A 125 -6.76 -21.66 -2.43
C VAL A 125 -6.55 -21.77 -0.92
N THR A 126 -5.28 -21.78 -0.47
CA THR A 126 -4.93 -21.95 0.95
C THR A 126 -3.83 -20.97 1.38
N PRO A 127 -4.06 -20.15 2.43
CA PRO A 127 -5.36 -19.84 3.02
C PRO A 127 -6.26 -19.11 2.00
N ASN A 128 -7.59 -19.15 2.19
CA ASN A 128 -8.54 -18.43 1.34
C ASN A 128 -8.96 -17.06 1.90
N THR A 129 -8.39 -16.66 3.04
CA THR A 129 -8.58 -15.35 3.65
C THR A 129 -7.25 -14.83 4.15
N LEU A 130 -7.00 -13.54 3.97
CA LEU A 130 -5.80 -12.86 4.43
C LEU A 130 -6.19 -11.63 5.25
N SER A 131 -5.59 -11.44 6.41
CA SER A 131 -5.60 -10.16 7.12
C SER A 131 -4.24 -9.51 6.93
N LEU A 132 -4.22 -8.28 6.42
CA LEU A 132 -3.01 -7.56 6.06
C LEU A 132 -3.05 -6.15 6.65
N GLY A 133 -1.93 -5.74 7.25
CA GLY A 133 -1.66 -4.40 7.72
C GLY A 133 -1.10 -3.48 6.62
N ALA A 134 -1.21 -2.18 6.87
CA ALA A 134 -0.54 -1.17 6.06
C ALA A 134 -0.39 0.13 6.85
N THR A 135 0.73 0.82 6.65
CA THR A 135 0.96 2.15 7.19
C THR A 135 1.88 2.93 6.25
N ALA A 136 2.36 4.08 6.69
CA ALA A 136 3.28 4.91 5.92
C ALA A 136 4.30 5.56 6.84
N ALA A 137 5.48 5.84 6.30
CA ALA A 137 6.54 6.50 7.04
C ALA A 137 6.09 7.91 7.48
N SER A 138 6.26 8.25 8.76
CA SER A 138 5.93 9.56 9.33
C SER A 138 7.04 10.59 9.18
N GLY A 139 8.17 10.20 8.58
CA GLY A 139 9.29 11.08 8.27
C GLY A 139 10.30 10.44 7.31
N PRO A 140 11.25 11.23 6.77
CA PRO A 140 12.29 10.70 5.90
C PRO A 140 13.31 9.85 6.69
N VAL A 141 13.71 8.71 6.12
CA VAL A 141 14.70 7.79 6.68
C VAL A 141 15.82 7.56 5.67
N ALA A 142 17.06 7.70 6.11
CA ALA A 142 18.23 7.46 5.26
C ALA A 142 18.43 5.95 5.01
N ALA A 143 18.85 5.58 3.79
CA ALA A 143 19.25 4.21 3.47
C ALA A 143 20.29 3.68 4.48
N GLY A 144 20.26 2.38 4.76
CA GLY A 144 21.11 1.72 5.74
C GLY A 144 20.60 1.81 7.18
N THR A 145 19.34 2.23 7.38
CA THR A 145 18.69 2.29 8.70
C THR A 145 17.74 1.11 8.89
N LEU A 146 17.53 0.68 10.13
CA LEU A 146 16.59 -0.40 10.49
C LEU A 146 15.24 0.13 10.99
N GLU A 147 15.26 1.34 11.56
CA GLU A 147 14.12 1.99 12.20
C GLU A 147 13.36 2.86 11.21
N ILE A 148 12.05 2.64 11.14
CA ILE A 148 11.15 3.44 10.31
C ILE A 148 10.09 4.05 11.23
N PRO A 149 10.11 5.37 11.47
CA PRO A 149 9.07 6.03 12.22
C PRO A 149 7.78 6.03 11.39
N VAL A 150 6.67 5.69 12.03
CA VAL A 150 5.32 5.67 11.47
C VAL A 150 4.39 6.44 12.40
N LEU A 151 3.15 6.69 11.97
CA LEU A 151 2.15 7.27 12.87
C LEU A 151 1.61 6.19 13.80
N SER A 152 1.32 6.55 15.05
CA SER A 152 0.62 5.65 15.97
C SER A 152 -0.79 5.36 15.46
N ASP A 153 -1.27 4.13 15.69
CA ASP A 153 -2.66 3.74 15.43
C ASP A 153 -3.59 4.00 16.64
N GLY A 154 -3.04 4.54 17.74
CA GLY A 154 -3.77 4.93 18.94
C GLY A 154 -4.23 3.76 19.82
N VAL A 155 -3.82 2.52 19.52
CA VAL A 155 -4.23 1.32 20.25
C VAL A 155 -3.01 0.67 20.89
N ALA A 156 -3.03 0.56 22.22
CA ALA A 156 -1.92 -0.04 22.96
C ALA A 156 -1.89 -1.57 22.78
N ASP A 157 -1.12 -2.05 21.81
CA ASP A 157 -0.89 -3.48 21.58
C ASP A 157 0.52 -3.79 21.01
N ASN A 158 0.68 -4.93 20.33
CA ASN A 158 1.94 -5.36 19.72
C ASN A 158 1.89 -5.28 18.18
N SER A 159 1.03 -4.40 17.66
CA SER A 159 0.80 -4.16 16.25
C SER A 159 0.86 -2.66 15.97
N ILE A 160 1.14 -2.28 14.72
CA ILE A 160 0.91 -0.92 14.25
C ILE A 160 0.12 -1.01 12.96
N ASN A 161 -1.16 -0.62 12.99
CA ASN A 161 -2.07 -0.73 11.85
C ASN A 161 -2.08 -2.13 11.20
N GLY A 162 -2.04 -3.17 12.04
CA GLY A 162 -2.08 -4.58 11.63
C GLY A 162 -0.73 -5.20 11.29
N ILE A 163 0.37 -4.45 11.33
CA ILE A 163 1.73 -4.96 11.11
C ILE A 163 2.33 -5.41 12.44
N GLU A 164 2.81 -6.64 12.51
CA GLU A 164 3.38 -7.29 13.69
C GLU A 164 4.83 -7.78 13.45
N ALA A 165 5.50 -8.18 14.53
CA ALA A 165 6.81 -8.81 14.45
C ALA A 165 6.76 -10.13 13.66
N GLY A 166 7.70 -10.31 12.73
CA GLY A 166 7.78 -11.48 11.84
C GLY A 166 7.06 -11.31 10.51
N ASP A 167 6.26 -10.26 10.33
CA ASP A 167 5.59 -9.99 9.07
C ASP A 167 6.57 -9.58 7.97
N THR A 168 6.18 -9.86 6.72
CA THR A 168 6.87 -9.33 5.55
C THR A 168 6.18 -8.04 5.12
N VAL A 169 6.94 -6.97 4.95
CA VAL A 169 6.44 -5.69 4.45
C VAL A 169 7.16 -5.29 3.17
N TYR A 170 6.43 -4.68 2.24
CA TYR A 170 6.96 -4.08 1.03
C TYR A 170 7.09 -2.58 1.21
N ILE A 171 8.31 -2.07 0.98
CA ILE A 171 8.63 -0.63 1.03
C ILE A 171 9.31 -0.28 -0.29
N GLN A 172 8.72 0.64 -1.06
CA GLN A 172 9.20 1.00 -2.41
C GLN A 172 9.42 -0.24 -3.33
N GLY A 173 8.61 -1.28 -3.14
CA GLY A 173 8.67 -2.53 -3.91
C GLY A 173 9.74 -3.54 -3.44
N GLN A 174 10.51 -3.25 -2.40
CA GLN A 174 11.44 -4.19 -1.78
C GLN A 174 10.81 -4.85 -0.56
N ALA A 175 10.99 -6.17 -0.44
CA ALA A 175 10.51 -6.94 0.69
C ALA A 175 11.48 -6.84 1.87
N HIS A 176 10.93 -6.63 3.07
CA HIS A 176 11.65 -6.59 4.32
C HIS A 176 10.89 -7.39 5.38
N THR A 177 11.60 -7.96 6.35
CA THR A 177 10.98 -8.61 7.51
C THR A 177 10.99 -7.66 8.70
N VAL A 178 9.85 -7.58 9.38
CA VAL A 178 9.71 -6.83 10.63
C VAL A 178 10.33 -7.63 11.78
N ASP A 179 11.29 -7.04 12.49
CA ASP A 179 11.88 -7.62 13.70
C ASP A 179 10.98 -7.37 14.91
N VAL A 180 10.60 -6.11 15.13
CA VAL A 180 9.76 -5.68 16.23
C VAL A 180 9.00 -4.41 15.87
N VAL A 181 7.84 -4.22 16.51
CA VAL A 181 7.11 -2.95 16.49
C VAL A 181 7.18 -2.32 17.88
N GLU A 182 7.59 -1.05 17.93
CA GLU A 182 7.56 -0.23 19.14
C GLU A 182 6.35 0.68 19.06
N ASP A 183 5.20 0.18 19.53
CA ASP A 183 3.99 0.97 19.57
C ASP A 183 3.98 1.97 20.73
N GLN A 184 3.67 3.23 20.40
CA GLN A 184 3.56 4.35 21.33
C GLN A 184 2.14 4.94 21.19
N PRO A 185 1.12 4.30 21.77
CA PRO A 185 -0.31 4.59 21.51
C PRO A 185 -0.77 5.96 22.04
N LEU A 186 0.05 6.61 22.87
CA LEU A 186 -0.21 7.93 23.45
C LEU A 186 0.63 9.03 22.80
N GLU A 187 1.57 8.67 21.93
CA GLU A 187 2.44 9.59 21.20
C GLU A 187 1.95 9.73 19.75
N GLU A 188 2.46 10.73 19.03
CA GLU A 188 2.10 10.92 17.62
C GLU A 188 2.75 9.85 16.71
N THR A 189 3.86 9.22 17.16
CA THR A 189 4.68 8.33 16.34
C THR A 189 5.04 7.03 17.04
N SER A 190 4.89 5.92 16.32
CA SER A 190 5.41 4.59 16.66
C SER A 190 6.59 4.24 15.74
N VAL A 191 7.30 3.12 15.98
CA VAL A 191 8.46 2.71 15.16
C VAL A 191 8.35 1.25 14.72
N ILE A 192 8.59 0.99 13.44
CA ILE A 192 8.78 -0.36 12.90
C ILE A 192 10.29 -0.60 12.76
N HIS A 193 10.78 -1.69 13.35
CA HIS A 193 12.16 -2.15 13.21
C HIS A 193 12.22 -3.30 12.19
N LEU A 194 13.12 -3.18 11.22
CA LEU A 194 13.38 -4.24 10.24
C LEU A 194 14.52 -5.15 10.71
N THR A 195 14.51 -6.41 10.29
CA THR A 195 15.62 -7.35 10.54
C THR A 195 16.88 -7.00 9.75
N GLU A 196 16.71 -6.37 8.58
CA GLU A 196 17.78 -5.92 7.69
C GLU A 196 17.51 -4.49 7.25
N ALA A 197 18.57 -3.72 7.06
CA ALA A 197 18.46 -2.31 6.72
C ALA A 197 17.95 -2.12 5.29
N HIS A 198 17.17 -1.07 5.06
CA HIS A 198 16.67 -0.75 3.73
C HIS A 198 17.75 -0.07 2.86
N ASP A 199 17.87 -0.47 1.60
CA ASP A 199 18.94 0.00 0.69
C ASP A 199 18.64 1.36 0.04
N THR A 200 17.39 1.82 0.10
CA THR A 200 16.93 3.08 -0.49
C THR A 200 16.46 4.04 0.60
N ALA A 201 16.58 5.35 0.36
CA ALA A 201 16.00 6.33 1.27
C ALA A 201 14.47 6.22 1.25
N ILE A 202 13.84 6.26 2.42
CA ILE A 202 12.39 6.28 2.59
C ILE A 202 11.98 7.73 2.79
N ASN A 203 10.93 8.17 2.10
CA ASN A 203 10.37 9.50 2.21
C ASN A 203 9.14 9.49 3.12
N LEU A 204 8.79 10.68 3.64
CA LEU A 204 7.52 10.89 4.31
C LEU A 204 6.36 10.42 3.42
N GLY A 205 5.48 9.58 3.98
CA GLY A 205 4.31 9.06 3.30
C GLY A 205 4.56 7.90 2.35
N ASP A 206 5.80 7.38 2.26
CA ASP A 206 6.08 6.13 1.57
C ASP A 206 5.33 4.99 2.28
N MET A 207 4.61 4.19 1.49
CA MET A 207 3.81 3.08 1.99
C MET A 207 4.70 1.96 2.53
N ILE A 208 4.29 1.41 3.66
CA ILE A 208 4.81 0.20 4.28
C ILE A 208 3.65 -0.79 4.28
N SER A 209 3.64 -1.69 3.30
CA SER A 209 2.51 -2.59 3.05
C SER A 209 2.84 -4.00 3.52
N GLU A 210 2.03 -4.59 4.40
CA GLU A 210 2.19 -6.00 4.73
C GLU A 210 1.92 -6.89 3.49
N ALA A 211 2.64 -8.00 3.43
CA ALA A 211 2.49 -9.02 2.42
C ALA A 211 2.44 -10.42 3.03
N LYS A 212 1.51 -11.24 2.54
CA LYS A 212 1.39 -12.66 2.91
C LYS A 212 1.36 -13.54 1.67
N THR A 213 1.82 -14.78 1.83
CA THR A 213 1.77 -15.78 0.76
C THR A 213 0.56 -16.69 0.90
N PHE A 214 0.07 -17.18 -0.24
CA PHE A 214 -0.94 -18.23 -0.32
C PHE A 214 -0.68 -19.12 -1.53
N GLU A 215 -1.26 -20.31 -1.54
CA GLU A 215 -1.11 -21.26 -2.65
C GLU A 215 -2.44 -21.48 -3.36
N LEU A 216 -2.38 -21.52 -4.69
CA LEU A 216 -3.42 -22.09 -5.55
C LEU A 216 -2.93 -23.45 -6.03
N ALA A 217 -3.63 -24.52 -5.65
CA ALA A 217 -3.40 -25.87 -6.14
C ALA A 217 -4.54 -26.29 -7.08
N ILE A 218 -4.21 -26.87 -8.22
CA ILE A 218 -5.15 -27.40 -9.21
C ILE A 218 -4.81 -28.88 -9.39
N ASP A 219 -5.82 -29.73 -9.24
CA ASP A 219 -5.64 -31.17 -9.43
C ASP A 219 -5.20 -31.48 -10.88
N GLY A 220 -4.49 -32.60 -11.03
CA GLY A 220 -3.88 -33.02 -12.28
C GLY A 220 -4.84 -32.98 -13.46
N VAL A 221 -4.36 -32.42 -14.57
CA VAL A 221 -5.14 -32.18 -15.79
C VAL A 221 -4.80 -33.26 -16.82
N ALA A 222 -5.83 -33.82 -17.45
CA ALA A 222 -5.72 -34.80 -18.53
C ALA A 222 -5.83 -34.13 -19.91
N ILE A 223 -5.09 -34.64 -20.90
CA ILE A 223 -5.05 -34.09 -22.25
C ILE A 223 -6.06 -34.84 -23.14
N LEU A 224 -6.85 -34.10 -23.92
CA LEU A 224 -7.86 -34.67 -24.83
C LEU A 224 -7.23 -35.26 -26.09
N ASP A 225 -6.37 -34.48 -26.77
CA ASP A 225 -5.60 -34.91 -27.93
C ASP A 225 -4.11 -34.85 -27.59
N ALA A 226 -3.49 -36.01 -27.39
CA ALA A 226 -2.08 -36.15 -27.02
C ALA A 226 -1.08 -35.67 -28.12
N ALA A 227 -1.57 -35.24 -29.29
CA ALA A 227 -0.74 -34.61 -30.32
C ALA A 227 -0.52 -33.11 -30.09
N GLU A 228 -1.29 -32.47 -29.21
CA GLU A 228 -1.27 -31.03 -28.93
C GLU A 228 -1.16 -30.79 -27.42
N ASP A 229 -0.67 -29.61 -27.02
CA ASP A 229 -0.61 -29.23 -25.60
C ASP A 229 -2.01 -28.84 -25.08
N ALA A 230 -2.26 -29.01 -23.78
CA ALA A 230 -3.43 -28.45 -23.11
C ALA A 230 -3.10 -27.11 -22.44
N LEU A 231 -4.06 -26.18 -22.45
CA LEU A 231 -3.93 -24.88 -21.78
C LEU A 231 -4.96 -24.74 -20.68
N VAL A 232 -4.46 -24.40 -19.49
CA VAL A 232 -5.24 -24.24 -18.27
C VAL A 232 -5.00 -22.83 -17.74
N GLY A 233 -6.00 -21.97 -17.84
CA GLY A 233 -5.94 -20.60 -17.31
C GLY A 233 -6.77 -20.45 -16.04
N MET A 234 -6.24 -19.75 -15.04
CA MET A 234 -6.97 -19.41 -13.81
C MET A 234 -7.02 -17.90 -13.64
N THR A 235 -8.08 -17.42 -13.01
CA THR A 235 -8.20 -16.03 -12.52
C THR A 235 -8.34 -16.09 -11.01
N VAL A 236 -7.34 -15.61 -10.28
CA VAL A 236 -7.43 -15.43 -8.83
C VAL A 236 -7.98 -14.04 -8.54
N THR A 237 -8.96 -13.96 -7.66
CA THR A 237 -9.61 -12.72 -7.25
C THR A 237 -9.44 -12.53 -5.74
N GLY A 238 -8.90 -11.39 -5.34
CA GLY A 238 -8.89 -10.94 -3.94
C GLY A 238 -9.87 -9.79 -3.77
N THR A 239 -10.81 -9.93 -2.83
CA THR A 239 -11.84 -8.92 -2.54
C THR A 239 -11.69 -8.43 -1.12
N SER A 240 -11.64 -7.11 -0.92
CA SER A 240 -11.68 -6.52 0.43
C SER A 240 -13.01 -6.84 1.11
N ASP A 241 -12.94 -7.25 2.38
CA ASP A 241 -14.10 -7.50 3.22
C ASP A 241 -14.73 -6.17 3.69
N THR A 242 -13.96 -5.09 3.72
CA THR A 242 -14.43 -3.74 4.07
C THR A 242 -15.12 -3.04 2.90
N ASP A 243 -14.59 -3.18 1.67
CA ASP A 243 -15.24 -2.70 0.44
C ASP A 243 -15.21 -3.75 -0.66
N THR A 244 -16.36 -4.40 -0.89
CA THR A 244 -16.50 -5.43 -1.93
C THR A 244 -16.29 -4.92 -3.37
N ALA A 245 -16.23 -3.60 -3.61
CA ALA A 245 -15.84 -3.04 -4.89
C ALA A 245 -14.31 -2.94 -5.07
N ALA A 246 -13.54 -3.01 -3.98
CA ALA A 246 -12.08 -3.05 -4.00
C ALA A 246 -11.62 -4.49 -4.30
N VAL A 247 -11.44 -4.78 -5.59
CA VAL A 247 -11.15 -6.11 -6.12
C VAL A 247 -9.84 -6.11 -6.91
N ALA A 248 -8.97 -7.08 -6.62
CA ALA A 248 -7.79 -7.39 -7.41
C ALA A 248 -8.00 -8.70 -8.17
N MET A 249 -7.57 -8.75 -9.43
CA MET A 249 -7.60 -9.96 -10.25
C MET A 249 -6.22 -10.21 -10.84
N HIS A 250 -5.80 -11.48 -10.85
CA HIS A 250 -4.57 -11.91 -11.49
C HIS A 250 -4.78 -13.21 -12.24
N ASP A 251 -4.40 -13.21 -13.52
CA ASP A 251 -4.50 -14.36 -14.39
C ASP A 251 -3.19 -15.14 -14.42
N THR A 252 -3.29 -16.47 -14.42
CA THR A 252 -2.15 -17.37 -14.64
C THR A 252 -2.50 -18.38 -15.72
N GLN A 253 -1.48 -18.95 -16.36
CA GLN A 253 -1.64 -19.95 -17.41
C GLN A 253 -0.62 -21.09 -17.24
N THR A 254 -1.09 -22.31 -17.40
CA THR A 254 -0.26 -23.53 -17.43
C THR A 254 -0.43 -24.24 -18.77
N ILE A 255 0.69 -24.71 -19.30
CA ILE A 255 0.76 -25.65 -20.42
C ILE A 255 0.93 -27.06 -19.84
N VAL A 256 0.06 -27.99 -20.22
CA VAL A 256 0.10 -29.40 -19.78
C VAL A 256 0.38 -30.30 -20.97
#